data_AF-A0A7K4HDD1-F1
#
_entry.id   AF-A0A7K4HDD1-F1
#
_cell.length_a   1.000
_cell.length_b   1.000
_cell.length_c   1.000
_cell.angle_alpha   90.00
_cell.angle_beta   90.00
_cell.angle_gamma   90.00
#
_symmetry.space_group_name_H-M   'P 1'
#
loop_
_entity.id
_entity.type
_entity.pdbx_description
1 polymer ?
#
loop_
_entity_poly.entity_id
_entity_poly.type
_entity_poly.pdbx_seq_one_letter_code
_entity_poly.pdbx_strand_id
1 'polypeptide(L)'
;MKTTKKTIYFISLLFFTLLLHSGSIPFTRAKQTISESYSPNLNFNKPYLYEVVQFGDSTGWYNFTFGFEGEWKTNPGGQIRINLTGSYNKDINDWGNVFSDPIPWYDIEIYKNNLGTLNNNFTLNNRSNSEVARALTLGYNDFQPGFLIPNENLTYIKELALNQSDPGGFYSKGDVNIEESYNFFYIGFEQIGGLEQKSYFIYDKWTGLLVWAKSSVLGYLLEIKSLNFTLEDNFIYNIIEFSGVTGWYNLTGGFEGDWNTNSGGQIIANLTGYYNKDPNDWGNVIDDPIPWFDIEIVENKTGILTSNFTIANRSNSELGWTFTLGYNYFQPGLLIQIIDNLTRVKKLALQEATGFANGLVSISETPLTIKIAFEQTDGEQDTNLIYEKRTGLLLWVYTSIGDYLLEMAIDDYTPWESTGEEARPPPNLFLSILPYIIIASISMLIITTSFITSRSKPGFKKFNKYILISVLAIASFTSFFVFTSSIEVGEVNTPLREVNDITLIVDYGNGTIVTWANFTLSDYNTTAFDALSEWCEVEITDYGERGIIVESINGLKKNWLYSVNDESPGVSAKKYNLRDGDIVEWTGG
;
A
#
# COMPACT_ATOMS: atom_id res chain seq x y z
N MET A 1 44.55 62.89 -5.48
CA MET A 1 43.47 62.40 -6.39
C MET A 1 43.99 61.58 -7.58
N LYS A 2 44.86 60.56 -7.37
CA LYS A 2 45.31 59.65 -8.47
C LYS A 2 45.00 58.18 -8.23
N THR A 3 44.49 57.81 -7.06
CA THR A 3 44.24 56.42 -6.65
C THR A 3 42.77 56.00 -6.83
N THR A 4 41.82 56.93 -6.80
CA THR A 4 40.38 56.62 -6.86
C THR A 4 39.91 56.12 -8.24
N LYS A 5 40.57 56.53 -9.34
CA LYS A 5 40.18 56.08 -10.70
C LYS A 5 40.57 54.63 -10.99
N LYS A 6 41.63 54.10 -10.36
CA LYS A 6 42.05 52.69 -10.56
C LYS A 6 41.13 51.73 -9.82
N THR A 7 40.65 52.09 -8.63
CA THR A 7 39.71 51.27 -7.86
C THR A 7 38.35 51.13 -8.55
N ILE A 8 37.85 52.21 -9.14
CA ILE A 8 36.57 52.18 -9.89
C ILE A 8 36.68 51.28 -11.14
N TYR A 9 37.80 51.36 -11.88
CA TYR A 9 38.02 50.50 -13.05
C TYR A 9 38.11 49.01 -12.68
N PHE A 10 38.74 48.69 -11.55
CA PHE A 10 38.88 47.31 -11.09
C PHE A 10 37.54 46.73 -10.60
N ILE A 11 36.73 47.53 -9.89
CA ILE A 11 35.39 47.15 -9.45
C ILE A 11 34.44 46.97 -10.65
N SER A 12 34.47 47.87 -11.64
CA SER A 12 33.68 47.72 -12.86
C SER A 12 34.09 46.51 -13.70
N LEU A 13 35.38 46.17 -13.75
CA LEU A 13 35.86 44.97 -14.45
C LEU A 13 35.40 43.69 -13.72
N LEU A 14 35.44 43.68 -12.39
CA LEU A 14 34.92 42.57 -11.56
C LEU A 14 33.41 42.38 -11.72
N PHE A 15 32.66 43.48 -11.77
CA PHE A 15 31.21 43.46 -12.02
C PHE A 15 30.88 42.97 -13.44
N PHE A 16 31.69 43.34 -14.44
CA PHE A 16 31.53 42.87 -15.81
C PHE A 16 31.90 41.39 -15.97
N THR A 17 32.91 40.88 -15.25
CA THR A 17 33.21 39.44 -15.21
C THR A 17 32.15 38.64 -14.46
N LEU A 18 31.54 39.20 -13.40
CA LEU A 18 30.39 38.57 -12.73
C LEU A 18 29.14 38.54 -13.62
N LEU A 19 28.90 39.58 -14.42
CA LEU A 19 27.83 39.63 -15.43
C LEU A 19 28.07 38.66 -16.60
N LEU A 20 29.32 38.31 -16.88
CA LEU A 20 29.67 37.27 -17.87
C LEU A 20 29.68 35.84 -17.28
N HIS A 21 29.63 35.68 -15.95
CA HIS A 21 29.56 34.38 -15.26
C HIS A 21 28.19 34.08 -14.64
N SER A 22 27.28 35.06 -14.55
CA SER A 22 25.87 34.84 -14.23
C SER A 22 25.14 34.34 -15.47
N GLY A 23 25.37 33.07 -15.76
CA GLY A 23 24.47 32.16 -16.48
C GLY A 23 23.70 32.77 -17.64
N SER A 24 24.33 32.91 -18.80
CA SER A 24 23.60 32.64 -20.03
C SER A 24 23.22 31.16 -20.00
N ILE A 25 21.99 30.84 -19.56
CA ILE A 25 21.35 29.57 -19.91
C ILE A 25 21.46 29.50 -21.43
N PRO A 26 22.13 28.48 -22.00
CA PRO A 26 22.38 28.49 -23.41
C PRO A 26 21.03 28.34 -24.12
N PHE A 27 20.68 29.32 -24.96
CA PHE A 27 19.57 29.25 -25.94
C PHE A 27 19.81 28.16 -27.02
N THR A 28 20.72 27.22 -26.77
CA THR A 28 20.90 26.04 -27.61
C THR A 28 19.88 25.00 -27.18
N ARG A 29 18.91 24.67 -28.05
CA ARG A 29 18.19 23.40 -27.97
C ARG A 29 19.25 22.30 -27.79
N ALA A 30 19.30 21.67 -26.63
CA ALA A 30 20.22 20.57 -26.40
C ALA A 30 19.92 19.42 -27.36
N LYS A 31 20.92 18.53 -27.52
CA LYS A 31 20.66 17.18 -27.99
C LYS A 31 19.60 16.57 -27.08
N GLN A 32 18.51 16.07 -27.67
CA GLN A 32 17.44 15.32 -27.01
C GLN A 32 17.94 13.94 -26.52
N THR A 33 19.10 13.86 -25.90
CA THR A 33 19.65 12.61 -25.35
C THR A 33 19.42 12.63 -23.86
N ILE A 34 18.53 11.76 -23.41
CA ILE A 34 18.31 11.51 -21.99
C ILE A 34 19.54 10.82 -21.39
N SER A 35 19.81 11.03 -20.10
CA SER A 35 20.86 10.27 -19.39
C SER A 35 20.56 8.77 -19.47
N GLU A 36 21.60 7.93 -19.52
CA GLU A 36 21.47 6.46 -19.56
C GLU A 36 20.72 5.90 -18.33
N SER A 37 20.72 6.65 -17.21
CA SER A 37 20.00 6.29 -15.99
C SER A 37 18.47 6.37 -16.08
N TYR A 38 17.92 6.97 -17.13
CA TYR A 38 16.47 7.09 -17.35
C TYR A 38 16.01 6.28 -18.56
N SER A 39 14.73 5.93 -18.57
CA SER A 39 14.17 5.05 -19.59
C SER A 39 14.30 5.61 -21.00
N PRO A 40 14.78 4.82 -21.97
CA PRO A 40 14.81 5.22 -23.37
C PRO A 40 13.41 5.31 -24.01
N ASN A 41 12.38 4.79 -23.34
CA ASN A 41 11.00 4.77 -23.84
C ASN A 41 10.25 6.10 -23.62
N LEU A 42 10.90 7.09 -23.01
CA LEU A 42 10.31 8.40 -22.78
C LEU A 42 10.12 9.18 -24.10
N ASN A 43 8.92 9.73 -24.26
CA ASN A 43 8.55 10.53 -25.43
C ASN A 43 8.86 12.02 -25.23
N PHE A 44 9.91 12.51 -25.88
CA PHE A 44 10.29 13.94 -25.88
C PHE A 44 9.43 14.83 -26.79
N ASN A 45 8.56 14.23 -27.60
CA ASN A 45 7.73 14.95 -28.58
C ASN A 45 6.27 15.07 -28.13
N LYS A 46 5.92 14.53 -26.97
CA LYS A 46 4.57 14.60 -26.41
C LYS A 46 4.63 15.07 -24.96
N PRO A 47 3.71 15.96 -24.54
CA PRO A 47 3.62 16.32 -23.15
C PRO A 47 3.04 15.18 -22.31
N TYR A 48 3.43 15.14 -21.04
CA TYR A 48 2.79 14.32 -20.02
C TYR A 48 1.75 15.12 -19.27
N LEU A 49 0.56 14.54 -19.12
CA LEU A 49 -0.61 15.18 -18.56
C LEU A 49 -0.94 14.56 -17.21
N TYR A 50 -1.16 15.41 -16.23
CA TYR A 50 -1.56 15.04 -14.88
C TYR A 50 -2.86 15.74 -14.53
N GLU A 51 -3.90 14.97 -14.21
CA GLU A 51 -5.14 15.50 -13.65
C GLU A 51 -4.93 15.84 -12.18
N VAL A 52 -5.42 17.01 -11.77
CA VAL A 52 -5.43 17.44 -10.38
C VAL A 52 -6.68 16.89 -9.72
N VAL A 53 -6.50 15.99 -8.75
CA VAL A 53 -7.59 15.40 -7.95
C VAL A 53 -7.94 16.35 -6.80
N GLN A 54 -6.92 16.82 -6.08
CA GLN A 54 -7.08 17.71 -4.95
C GLN A 54 -6.01 18.81 -4.98
N PHE A 55 -6.39 20.01 -4.59
CA PHE A 55 -5.48 21.13 -4.49
C PHE A 55 -5.93 22.06 -3.37
N GLY A 56 -4.97 22.54 -2.57
CA GLY A 56 -5.17 23.56 -1.57
C GLY A 56 -5.27 24.96 -2.20
N ASP A 57 -4.47 25.89 -1.69
CA ASP A 57 -4.49 27.30 -2.12
C ASP A 57 -3.33 27.70 -3.05
N SER A 58 -3.40 28.93 -3.55
CA SER A 58 -2.36 29.54 -4.39
C SER A 58 -0.97 29.38 -3.76
N THR A 59 0.02 29.00 -4.56
CA THR A 59 1.39 28.76 -4.09
C THR A 59 2.38 29.56 -4.95
N GLY A 60 3.37 30.18 -4.32
CA GLY A 60 4.42 30.92 -5.01
C GLY A 60 5.48 29.98 -5.60
N TRP A 61 5.89 30.24 -6.84
CA TRP A 61 7.05 29.59 -7.45
C TRP A 61 8.31 30.41 -7.17
N TYR A 62 9.32 29.78 -6.60
CA TYR A 62 10.62 30.38 -6.33
C TYR A 62 11.71 29.54 -6.98
N ASN A 63 12.54 30.18 -7.82
CA ASN A 63 13.70 29.51 -8.40
C ASN A 63 14.82 29.34 -7.36
N PHE A 64 15.89 28.61 -7.70
CA PHE A 64 16.99 28.33 -6.77
C PHE A 64 17.79 29.56 -6.29
N THR A 65 17.60 30.73 -6.90
CA THR A 65 18.15 32.00 -6.41
C THR A 65 17.21 32.74 -5.46
N PHE A 66 16.14 32.07 -5.01
CA PHE A 66 15.02 32.63 -4.25
C PHE A 66 14.28 33.75 -4.99
N GLY A 67 14.42 33.80 -6.33
CA GLY A 67 13.69 34.72 -7.17
C GLY A 67 12.24 34.24 -7.32
N PHE A 68 11.28 35.09 -6.97
CA PHE A 68 9.87 34.83 -7.17
C PHE A 68 9.51 34.92 -8.65
N GLU A 69 8.92 33.85 -9.21
CA GLU A 69 8.58 33.76 -10.64
C GLU A 69 7.06 33.85 -10.90
N GLY A 70 6.26 33.87 -9.83
CA GLY A 70 4.82 34.08 -9.89
C GLY A 70 4.06 33.14 -8.96
N GLU A 71 2.77 33.39 -8.80
CA GLU A 71 1.88 32.47 -8.10
C GLU A 71 1.22 31.53 -9.10
N TRP A 72 1.21 30.24 -8.77
CA TRP A 72 0.47 29.24 -9.51
C TRP A 72 -0.68 28.73 -8.65
N LYS A 73 -1.79 28.40 -9.32
CA LYS A 73 -3.00 27.88 -8.70
C LYS A 73 -3.70 26.96 -9.69
N THR A 74 -4.31 25.91 -9.17
CA THR A 74 -5.19 25.00 -9.92
C THR A 74 -6.41 24.65 -9.05
N ASN A 75 -7.17 23.62 -9.40
CA ASN A 75 -8.33 23.10 -8.67
C ASN A 75 -8.66 21.68 -9.15
N PRO A 76 -9.53 20.93 -8.46
CA PRO A 76 -9.97 19.61 -8.92
C PRO A 76 -10.47 19.60 -10.37
N GLY A 77 -10.03 18.59 -11.13
CA GLY A 77 -10.22 18.46 -12.58
C GLY A 77 -9.35 19.39 -13.43
N GLY A 78 -8.50 20.22 -12.80
CA GLY A 78 -7.44 20.98 -13.47
C GLY A 78 -6.34 20.05 -14.00
N GLN A 79 -5.34 20.62 -14.66
CA GLN A 79 -4.24 19.83 -15.24
C GLN A 79 -2.87 20.46 -15.00
N ILE A 80 -1.87 19.60 -14.77
CA ILE A 80 -0.46 19.95 -14.89
C ILE A 80 0.07 19.26 -16.14
N ARG A 81 0.66 20.04 -17.05
CA ARG A 81 1.28 19.55 -18.27
C ARG A 81 2.78 19.76 -18.17
N ILE A 82 3.55 18.70 -18.34
CA ILE A 82 5.01 18.77 -18.44
C ILE A 82 5.47 18.34 -19.82
N ASN A 83 6.47 19.02 -20.37
CA ASN A 83 7.08 18.66 -21.64
C ASN A 83 8.59 18.52 -21.45
N LEU A 84 9.13 17.32 -21.73
CA LEU A 84 10.55 17.04 -21.56
C LEU A 84 11.38 17.87 -22.56
N THR A 85 12.26 18.73 -22.07
CA THR A 85 13.13 19.56 -22.92
C THR A 85 14.54 18.99 -23.06
N GLY A 86 14.94 18.05 -22.20
CA GLY A 86 16.23 17.38 -22.24
C GLY A 86 16.71 16.95 -20.86
N SER A 87 18.00 16.56 -20.78
CA SER A 87 18.71 16.32 -19.53
C SER A 87 19.92 17.25 -19.43
N TYR A 88 20.04 17.96 -18.32
CA TYR A 88 21.12 18.92 -18.07
C TYR A 88 21.60 18.81 -16.62
N ASN A 89 22.80 19.33 -16.34
CA ASN A 89 23.28 19.43 -14.97
C ASN A 89 22.35 20.32 -14.15
N LYS A 90 22.23 20.00 -12.86
CA LYS A 90 21.53 20.80 -11.85
C LYS A 90 22.03 22.24 -11.85
N ASP A 91 21.15 23.15 -11.45
CA ASP A 91 21.56 24.51 -11.11
C ASP A 91 22.60 24.44 -9.98
N ILE A 92 23.61 25.33 -10.02
CA ILE A 92 24.65 25.37 -8.99
C ILE A 92 24.08 25.65 -7.58
N ASN A 93 22.89 26.24 -7.52
CA ASN A 93 22.15 26.51 -6.29
C ASN A 93 21.06 25.46 -5.99
N ASP A 94 21.03 24.32 -6.69
CA ASP A 94 20.19 23.18 -6.30
C ASP A 94 20.81 22.46 -5.10
N TRP A 95 20.83 23.14 -3.95
CA TRP A 95 21.26 22.58 -2.67
C TRP A 95 20.13 21.72 -2.10
N GLY A 96 20.39 20.43 -1.86
CA GLY A 96 19.39 19.49 -1.29
C GLY A 96 18.68 18.61 -2.33
N ASN A 97 19.45 18.04 -3.27
CA ASN A 97 18.95 17.06 -4.22
C ASN A 97 19.95 15.92 -4.38
N VAL A 98 19.55 14.71 -3.97
CA VAL A 98 20.37 13.49 -3.98
C VAL A 98 20.58 12.87 -5.36
N PHE A 99 19.77 13.23 -6.36
CA PHE A 99 19.91 12.68 -7.71
C PHE A 99 21.16 13.23 -8.42
N SER A 100 21.90 12.37 -9.10
CA SER A 100 23.10 12.72 -9.85
C SER A 100 22.80 13.50 -11.13
N ASP A 101 23.77 14.29 -11.57
CA ASP A 101 23.72 14.93 -12.89
C ASP A 101 24.00 13.92 -14.02
N PRO A 102 23.40 14.12 -15.21
CA PRO A 102 22.41 15.13 -15.54
C PRO A 102 20.99 14.71 -15.14
N ILE A 103 20.14 15.69 -14.78
CA ILE A 103 18.74 15.48 -14.43
C ILE A 103 17.78 15.94 -15.55
N PRO A 104 16.51 15.48 -15.59
CA PRO A 104 15.52 15.92 -16.57
C PRO A 104 15.11 17.37 -16.37
N TRP A 105 14.74 18.05 -17.46
CA TRP A 105 14.23 19.41 -17.47
C TRP A 105 12.94 19.50 -18.27
N TYR A 106 12.05 20.41 -17.85
CA TYR A 106 10.69 20.51 -18.33
C TYR A 106 10.30 21.93 -18.71
N ASP A 107 9.44 22.06 -19.72
CA ASP A 107 8.47 23.15 -19.76
C ASP A 107 7.22 22.70 -18.99
N ILE A 108 6.69 23.55 -18.12
CA ILE A 108 5.53 23.25 -17.28
C ILE A 108 4.42 24.27 -17.51
N GLU A 109 3.20 23.76 -17.71
CA GLU A 109 1.98 24.55 -17.82
C GLU A 109 0.95 24.04 -16.79
N ILE A 110 0.32 24.95 -16.06
CA ILE A 110 -0.68 24.61 -15.04
C ILE A 110 -2.02 25.24 -15.42
N TYR A 111 -3.03 24.40 -15.53
CA TYR A 111 -4.38 24.73 -15.96
C TYR A 111 -5.35 24.65 -14.79
N LYS A 112 -6.28 25.61 -14.74
CA LYS A 112 -7.47 25.57 -13.90
C LYS A 112 -8.65 25.04 -14.68
N ASN A 113 -9.45 24.19 -14.06
CA ASN A 113 -10.73 23.77 -14.61
C ASN A 113 -11.82 24.78 -14.23
N ASN A 114 -12.42 25.42 -15.24
CA ASN A 114 -13.58 26.27 -15.06
C ASN A 114 -14.77 25.65 -15.79
N LEU A 115 -15.61 24.92 -15.04
CA LEU A 115 -16.82 24.28 -15.55
C LEU A 115 -16.56 23.35 -16.76
N GLY A 116 -15.50 22.55 -16.69
CA GLY A 116 -15.07 21.62 -17.75
C GLY A 116 -14.13 22.23 -18.79
N THR A 117 -13.87 23.54 -18.74
CA THR A 117 -12.92 24.21 -19.64
C THR A 117 -11.59 24.46 -18.95
N LEU A 118 -10.50 23.91 -19.51
CA LEU A 118 -9.15 24.12 -19.00
C LEU A 118 -8.60 25.48 -19.45
N ASN A 119 -8.33 26.35 -18.49
CA ASN A 119 -7.72 27.66 -18.71
C ASN A 119 -6.28 27.66 -18.21
N ASN A 120 -5.32 28.01 -19.08
CA ASN A 120 -3.93 28.16 -18.68
C ASN A 120 -3.82 29.25 -17.61
N ASN A 121 -3.22 28.93 -16.48
CA ASN A 121 -3.06 29.84 -15.35
C ASN A 121 -1.60 30.18 -15.07
N PHE A 122 -0.66 29.29 -15.40
CA PHE A 122 0.75 29.47 -15.09
C PHE A 122 1.62 28.70 -16.08
N THR A 123 2.76 29.28 -16.49
CA THR A 123 3.68 28.64 -17.43
C THR A 123 5.10 29.04 -17.10
N LEU A 124 5.99 28.06 -17.01
CA LEU A 124 7.43 28.24 -16.92
C LEU A 124 8.13 27.31 -17.90
N ASN A 125 9.26 27.76 -18.41
CA ASN A 125 10.04 27.00 -19.38
C ASN A 125 11.39 26.63 -18.79
N ASN A 126 11.89 25.46 -19.17
CA ASN A 126 13.21 24.97 -18.81
C ASN A 126 13.46 25.00 -17.29
N ARG A 127 12.67 24.24 -16.55
CA ARG A 127 12.79 24.03 -15.10
C ARG A 127 13.30 22.63 -14.84
N SER A 128 14.28 22.47 -13.96
CA SER A 128 14.82 21.15 -13.65
C SER A 128 13.80 20.30 -12.88
N ASN A 129 13.92 18.97 -12.96
CA ASN A 129 13.05 18.06 -12.24
C ASN A 129 12.99 18.35 -10.73
N SER A 130 14.12 18.70 -10.14
CA SER A 130 14.23 19.06 -8.73
C SER A 130 13.61 20.39 -8.37
N GLU A 131 13.68 21.40 -9.26
CA GLU A 131 13.01 22.67 -9.03
C GLU A 131 11.50 22.48 -9.03
N VAL A 132 11.01 21.73 -10.02
CA VAL A 132 9.59 21.37 -10.12
C VAL A 132 9.17 20.52 -8.93
N ALA A 133 10.00 19.57 -8.48
CA ALA A 133 9.76 18.77 -7.29
C ALA A 133 9.53 19.65 -6.06
N ARG A 134 10.41 20.62 -5.80
CA ARG A 134 10.26 21.53 -4.66
C ARG A 134 9.05 22.43 -4.79
N ALA A 135 8.83 23.01 -5.96
CA ALA A 135 7.72 23.94 -6.18
C ALA A 135 6.34 23.27 -6.01
N LEU A 136 6.25 21.98 -6.33
CA LEU A 136 5.02 21.19 -6.20
C LEU A 136 4.98 20.31 -4.93
N THR A 137 6.03 20.35 -4.09
CA THR A 137 6.23 19.44 -2.95
C THR A 137 6.17 17.95 -3.36
N LEU A 138 6.74 17.61 -4.53
CA LEU A 138 6.91 16.24 -5.01
C LEU A 138 8.27 15.67 -4.58
N GLY A 139 8.51 15.71 -3.28
CA GLY A 139 9.72 15.19 -2.63
C GLY A 139 9.74 15.54 -1.15
N TYR A 140 10.74 15.05 -0.43
CA TYR A 140 10.96 15.33 0.99
C TYR A 140 12.46 15.37 1.27
N ASN A 141 12.88 16.20 2.24
CA ASN A 141 14.31 16.40 2.54
C ASN A 141 15.13 16.63 1.25
N ASP A 142 16.24 15.91 1.05
CA ASP A 142 17.01 16.03 -0.20
C ASP A 142 16.53 15.04 -1.29
N PHE A 143 15.53 14.20 -1.00
CA PHE A 143 14.90 13.30 -1.96
C PHE A 143 13.84 14.07 -2.77
N GLN A 144 14.25 14.59 -3.92
CA GLN A 144 13.43 15.45 -4.79
C GLN A 144 13.14 14.77 -6.15
N PRO A 145 12.34 13.69 -6.17
CA PRO A 145 12.15 12.84 -7.34
C PRO A 145 11.27 13.48 -8.42
N GLY A 146 10.40 14.43 -8.07
CA GLY A 146 9.58 15.16 -9.04
C GLY A 146 8.73 14.23 -9.90
N PHE A 147 8.68 14.52 -11.19
CA PHE A 147 7.88 13.77 -12.17
C PHE A 147 8.58 12.55 -12.77
N LEU A 148 9.89 12.39 -12.55
CA LEU A 148 10.68 11.37 -13.20
C LEU A 148 11.83 10.92 -12.30
N ILE A 149 11.89 9.61 -12.03
CA ILE A 149 13.03 8.98 -11.33
C ILE A 149 13.90 8.20 -12.32
N PRO A 150 15.20 8.03 -12.02
CA PRO A 150 16.01 7.02 -12.69
C PRO A 150 15.41 5.63 -12.46
N ASN A 151 15.38 4.79 -13.49
CA ASN A 151 14.76 3.47 -13.43
C ASN A 151 15.70 2.32 -13.82
N GLU A 152 16.99 2.59 -14.02
CA GLU A 152 18.01 1.56 -14.27
C GLU A 152 18.27 0.66 -13.05
N ASN A 153 18.11 1.22 -11.83
CA ASN A 153 18.40 0.54 -10.57
C ASN A 153 17.49 1.05 -9.46
N LEU A 154 16.30 0.47 -9.35
CA LEU A 154 15.34 0.86 -8.30
C LEU A 154 15.85 0.56 -6.88
N THR A 155 16.71 -0.44 -6.69
CA THR A 155 17.34 -0.71 -5.38
C THR A 155 18.16 0.50 -4.91
N TYR A 156 18.92 1.12 -5.80
CA TYR A 156 19.64 2.35 -5.48
C TYR A 156 18.68 3.51 -5.13
N ILE A 157 17.55 3.63 -5.82
CA ILE A 157 16.53 4.64 -5.49
C ILE A 157 15.92 4.38 -4.11
N LYS A 158 15.66 3.11 -3.75
CA LYS A 158 15.21 2.72 -2.40
C LYS A 158 16.18 3.19 -1.33
N GLU A 159 17.47 2.93 -1.53
CA GLU A 159 18.52 3.36 -0.61
C GLU A 159 18.59 4.90 -0.49
N LEU A 160 18.48 5.63 -1.60
CA LEU A 160 18.44 7.10 -1.57
C LEU A 160 17.24 7.61 -0.77
N ALA A 161 16.05 7.06 -1.01
CA ALA A 161 14.83 7.43 -0.30
C ALA A 161 14.92 7.18 1.21
N LEU A 162 15.45 6.00 1.61
CA LEU A 162 15.66 5.62 3.02
C LEU A 162 16.73 6.47 3.69
N ASN A 163 17.84 6.78 3.02
CA ASN A 163 18.91 7.61 3.57
C ASN A 163 18.46 9.06 3.85
N GLN A 164 17.31 9.47 3.32
CA GLN A 164 16.68 10.77 3.59
C GLN A 164 15.65 10.72 4.72
N SER A 165 15.43 9.58 5.39
CA SER A 165 14.47 9.43 6.48
C SER A 165 15.08 9.68 7.87
N ASP A 166 16.26 9.10 8.18
CA ASP A 166 17.00 9.23 9.44
C ASP A 166 18.53 9.30 9.16
N PRO A 167 19.27 10.36 9.58
CA PRO A 167 18.96 11.42 10.54
C PRO A 167 17.90 12.45 10.11
N GLY A 168 17.32 12.28 8.91
CA GLY A 168 16.56 13.30 8.22
C GLY A 168 17.50 14.25 7.50
N GLY A 169 17.12 14.72 6.32
CA GLY A 169 17.82 15.81 5.65
C GLY A 169 17.63 17.13 6.40
N PHE A 170 17.75 18.25 5.67
CA PHE A 170 17.77 19.61 6.23
C PHE A 170 16.58 19.98 7.14
N TYR A 171 15.46 19.25 7.09
CA TYR A 171 14.19 19.67 7.69
C TYR A 171 13.64 18.77 8.81
N SER A 172 13.95 17.46 8.86
CA SER A 172 13.39 16.54 9.90
C SER A 172 13.56 15.06 9.60
N LYS A 173 13.48 14.24 10.65
CA LYS A 173 13.26 12.79 10.59
C LYS A 173 11.85 12.46 10.12
N GLY A 174 11.68 11.31 9.47
CA GLY A 174 10.36 10.77 9.14
C GLY A 174 10.42 9.28 8.86
N ASP A 175 9.25 8.66 8.83
CA ASP A 175 9.09 7.26 8.44
C ASP A 175 8.98 7.18 6.92
N VAL A 176 9.74 6.26 6.32
CA VAL A 176 9.70 5.97 4.89
C VAL A 176 9.18 4.56 4.67
N ASN A 177 8.12 4.44 3.88
CA ASN A 177 7.60 3.17 3.41
C ASN A 177 7.87 3.04 1.91
N ILE A 178 8.40 1.91 1.47
CA ILE A 178 8.72 1.66 0.07
C ILE A 178 8.20 0.29 -0.32
N GLU A 179 7.51 0.25 -1.45
CA GLU A 179 6.94 -0.98 -2.00
C GLU A 179 7.20 -1.04 -3.51
N GLU A 180 7.33 -2.25 -4.04
CA GLU A 180 7.40 -2.52 -5.46
C GLU A 180 6.37 -3.58 -5.85
N SER A 181 5.71 -3.35 -6.97
CA SER A 181 4.79 -4.28 -7.63
C SER A 181 5.28 -4.52 -9.07
N TYR A 182 4.47 -5.15 -9.92
CA TYR A 182 4.87 -5.41 -11.29
C TYR A 182 5.08 -4.12 -12.09
N ASN A 183 4.09 -3.22 -12.09
CA ASN A 183 4.17 -1.97 -12.84
C ASN A 183 4.68 -0.80 -12.02
N PHE A 184 4.57 -0.85 -10.69
CA PHE A 184 4.75 0.35 -9.87
C PHE A 184 5.82 0.25 -8.80
N PHE A 185 6.43 1.40 -8.56
CA PHE A 185 7.34 1.67 -7.46
C PHE A 185 6.74 2.77 -6.58
N TYR A 186 6.47 2.45 -5.31
CA TYR A 186 5.84 3.34 -4.34
C TYR A 186 6.84 3.85 -3.33
N ILE A 187 6.75 5.13 -3.01
CA ILE A 187 7.47 5.75 -1.88
C ILE A 187 6.47 6.58 -1.08
N GLY A 188 6.32 6.28 0.20
CA GLY A 188 5.63 7.08 1.19
C GLY A 188 6.61 7.66 2.20
N PHE A 189 6.41 8.91 2.58
CA PHE A 189 7.15 9.59 3.64
C PHE A 189 6.18 10.32 4.56
N GLU A 190 6.33 10.09 5.87
CA GLU A 190 5.61 10.82 6.92
C GLU A 190 6.58 11.41 7.92
N GLN A 191 6.58 12.74 8.03
CA GLN A 191 7.46 13.48 8.93
C GLN A 191 7.09 13.24 10.40
N ILE A 192 8.07 12.90 11.23
CA ILE A 192 7.87 12.75 12.68
C ILE A 192 8.12 14.11 13.35
N GLY A 193 7.03 14.77 13.73
CA GLY A 193 7.05 16.12 14.34
C GLY A 193 7.40 17.23 13.36
N GLY A 194 7.31 18.49 13.79
CA GLY A 194 7.65 19.63 12.95
C GLY A 194 6.50 20.09 12.04
N LEU A 195 6.73 20.12 10.72
CA LEU A 195 5.80 20.67 9.72
C LEU A 195 4.71 19.68 9.28
N GLU A 196 4.78 18.44 9.77
CA GLU A 196 3.86 17.34 9.46
C GLU A 196 3.73 17.05 7.96
N GLN A 197 4.85 17.10 7.24
CA GLN A 197 4.89 16.74 5.83
C GLN A 197 4.49 15.28 5.62
N LYS A 198 3.60 15.05 4.67
CA LYS A 198 3.26 13.72 4.15
C LYS A 198 3.40 13.72 2.65
N SER A 199 4.06 12.71 2.09
CA SER A 199 4.36 12.65 0.67
C SER A 199 4.31 11.22 0.19
N TYR A 200 3.44 10.93 -0.76
CA TYR A 200 3.20 9.60 -1.30
C TYR A 200 3.30 9.67 -2.82
N PHE A 201 4.13 8.82 -3.40
CA PHE A 201 4.44 8.80 -4.82
C PHE A 201 4.33 7.38 -5.36
N ILE A 202 3.76 7.26 -6.54
CA ILE A 202 3.74 6.03 -7.33
C ILE A 202 4.36 6.35 -8.68
N TYR A 203 5.43 5.65 -9.02
CA TYR A 203 6.12 5.75 -10.31
C TYR A 203 5.88 4.48 -11.12
N ASP A 204 5.77 4.62 -12.43
CA ASP A 204 5.86 3.52 -13.38
C ASP A 204 7.31 3.02 -13.39
N LYS A 205 7.52 1.75 -13.05
CA LYS A 205 8.84 1.11 -12.98
C LYS A 205 9.53 1.04 -14.34
N TRP A 206 8.78 0.95 -15.43
CA TRP A 206 9.32 0.77 -16.78
C TRP A 206 9.83 2.06 -17.40
N THR A 207 9.24 3.20 -17.03
CA THR A 207 9.63 4.52 -17.55
C THR A 207 10.25 5.46 -16.51
N GLY A 208 10.01 5.21 -15.22
CA GLY A 208 10.32 6.11 -14.12
C GLY A 208 9.35 7.28 -13.99
N LEU A 209 8.31 7.38 -14.82
CA LEU A 209 7.36 8.49 -14.79
C LEU A 209 6.45 8.42 -13.57
N LEU A 210 6.16 9.58 -12.99
CA LEU A 210 5.16 9.69 -11.94
C LEU A 210 3.79 9.28 -12.49
N VAL A 211 3.11 8.39 -11.77
CA VAL A 211 1.76 7.89 -12.08
C VAL A 211 0.74 8.52 -11.14
N TRP A 212 1.07 8.66 -9.86
CA TRP A 212 0.22 9.32 -8.88
C TRP A 212 1.08 9.95 -7.79
N ALA A 213 0.66 11.10 -7.27
CA ALA A 213 1.25 11.70 -6.10
C ALA A 213 0.19 12.34 -5.22
N LYS A 214 0.40 12.24 -3.90
CA LYS A 214 -0.32 13.02 -2.89
C LYS A 214 0.70 13.59 -1.91
N SER A 215 0.71 14.90 -1.77
CA SER A 215 1.64 15.59 -0.87
C SER A 215 0.95 16.68 -0.09
N SER A 216 1.27 16.79 1.20
CA SER A 216 0.76 17.82 2.09
C SER A 216 1.83 18.32 3.04
N VAL A 217 1.90 19.64 3.25
CA VAL A 217 2.82 20.28 4.20
C VAL A 217 2.25 21.64 4.61
N LEU A 218 2.20 21.96 5.91
CA LEU A 218 1.72 23.28 6.40
C LEU A 218 0.38 23.76 5.79
N GLY A 219 -0.55 22.86 5.53
CA GLY A 219 -1.85 23.17 4.90
C GLY A 219 -1.82 23.29 3.37
N TYR A 220 -0.64 23.24 2.73
CA TYR A 220 -0.54 22.91 1.31
C TYR A 220 -0.99 21.47 1.10
N LEU A 221 -1.69 21.23 0.00
CA LEU A 221 -2.15 19.92 -0.42
C LEU A 221 -2.18 19.87 -1.95
N LEU A 222 -1.60 18.81 -2.50
CA LEU A 222 -1.66 18.49 -3.92
C LEU A 222 -1.85 16.99 -4.07
N GLU A 223 -2.87 16.60 -4.82
CA GLU A 223 -3.04 15.24 -5.32
C GLU A 223 -3.19 15.27 -6.84
N ILE A 224 -2.36 14.51 -7.53
CA ILE A 224 -2.32 14.42 -8.99
C ILE A 224 -2.25 12.97 -9.44
N LYS A 225 -2.86 12.69 -10.60
CA LYS A 225 -2.77 11.39 -11.27
C LYS A 225 -2.42 11.57 -12.75
N SER A 226 -1.55 10.71 -13.26
CA SER A 226 -1.15 10.70 -14.66
C SER A 226 -2.31 10.26 -15.54
N LEU A 227 -2.46 10.90 -16.70
CA LEU A 227 -3.35 10.49 -17.78
C LEU A 227 -2.59 9.75 -18.89
N ASN A 228 -1.31 9.46 -18.67
CA ASN A 228 -0.39 8.92 -19.65
C ASN A 228 -0.02 7.45 -19.41
N PHE A 229 -0.36 6.89 -18.25
CA PHE A 229 -0.10 5.49 -17.96
C PHE A 229 -1.06 4.59 -18.75
N THR A 230 -0.52 3.55 -19.36
CA THR A 230 -1.28 2.50 -20.04
C THR A 230 -0.73 1.17 -19.58
N LEU A 231 -1.63 0.26 -19.19
CA LEU A 231 -1.26 -1.13 -18.92
C LEU A 231 -0.75 -1.79 -20.21
N GLU A 232 0.27 -2.64 -20.11
CA GLU A 232 0.73 -3.44 -21.24
C GLU A 232 -0.33 -4.47 -21.67
N ASP A 233 -0.21 -4.99 -22.89
CA ASP A 233 -1.17 -5.95 -23.41
C ASP A 233 -0.72 -7.41 -23.23
N ASN A 234 0.52 -7.70 -22.81
CA ASN A 234 1.03 -9.07 -22.74
C ASN A 234 1.60 -9.40 -21.36
N PHE A 235 1.04 -10.42 -20.71
CA PHE A 235 1.42 -10.83 -19.37
C PHE A 235 1.91 -12.27 -19.39
N ILE A 236 3.05 -12.53 -18.74
CA ILE A 236 3.62 -13.87 -18.62
C ILE A 236 3.52 -14.28 -17.16
N TYR A 237 2.84 -15.37 -16.89
CA TYR A 237 2.74 -16.00 -15.58
C TYR A 237 3.62 -17.23 -15.54
N ASN A 238 4.59 -17.25 -14.63
CA ASN A 238 5.45 -18.41 -14.39
C ASN A 238 4.74 -19.37 -13.43
N ILE A 239 4.64 -20.63 -13.84
CA ILE A 239 4.05 -21.69 -13.02
C ILE A 239 5.05 -22.12 -11.95
N ILE A 240 4.67 -21.95 -10.69
CA ILE A 240 5.44 -22.40 -9.53
C ILE A 240 5.12 -23.86 -9.26
N GLU A 241 3.83 -24.15 -9.10
CA GLU A 241 3.32 -25.50 -8.88
C GLU A 241 2.03 -25.72 -9.69
N PHE A 242 1.87 -26.93 -10.21
CA PHE A 242 0.68 -27.31 -10.96
C PHE A 242 0.39 -28.80 -10.79
N SER A 243 -0.85 -29.14 -10.47
CA SER A 243 -1.36 -30.51 -10.41
C SER A 243 -2.76 -30.58 -11.00
N GLY A 244 -3.04 -31.68 -11.69
CA GLY A 244 -4.31 -31.94 -12.36
C GLY A 244 -4.25 -31.76 -13.87
N VAL A 245 -5.28 -32.24 -14.56
CA VAL A 245 -5.56 -31.91 -15.96
C VAL A 245 -6.97 -31.37 -15.99
N THR A 246 -7.18 -30.22 -16.61
CA THR A 246 -8.50 -29.59 -16.67
C THR A 246 -8.93 -29.35 -18.10
N GLY A 247 -10.21 -29.62 -18.36
CA GLY A 247 -10.83 -29.31 -19.64
C GLY A 247 -11.18 -27.83 -19.70
N TRP A 248 -10.90 -27.20 -20.83
CA TRP A 248 -11.42 -25.89 -21.16
C TRP A 248 -12.85 -26.02 -21.67
N TYR A 249 -13.79 -25.37 -21.00
CA TYR A 249 -15.19 -25.29 -21.42
C TYR A 249 -15.55 -23.83 -21.62
N ASN A 250 -16.08 -23.50 -22.80
CA ASN A 250 -16.61 -22.15 -23.01
C ASN A 250 -17.89 -21.93 -22.19
N LEU A 251 -18.34 -20.67 -22.12
CA LEU A 251 -19.50 -20.27 -21.32
C LEU A 251 -20.83 -20.91 -21.76
N THR A 252 -20.88 -21.55 -22.93
CA THR A 252 -22.04 -22.37 -23.38
C THR A 252 -21.96 -23.84 -22.94
N GLY A 253 -20.90 -24.22 -22.21
CA GLY A 253 -20.60 -25.60 -21.81
C GLY A 253 -19.95 -26.44 -22.91
N GLY A 254 -19.53 -25.83 -24.01
CA GLY A 254 -18.83 -26.51 -25.10
C GLY A 254 -17.39 -26.80 -24.72
N PHE A 255 -16.97 -28.06 -24.80
CA PHE A 255 -15.58 -28.48 -24.58
C PHE A 255 -14.68 -28.02 -25.73
N GLU A 256 -13.56 -27.37 -25.40
CA GLU A 256 -12.62 -26.80 -26.37
C GLU A 256 -11.24 -27.48 -26.37
N GLY A 257 -10.96 -28.29 -25.35
CA GLY A 257 -9.75 -29.11 -25.26
C GLY A 257 -9.26 -29.22 -23.82
N ASP A 258 -8.35 -30.15 -23.57
CA ASP A 258 -7.66 -30.24 -22.28
C ASP A 258 -6.42 -29.33 -22.32
N TRP A 259 -6.20 -28.58 -21.25
CA TRP A 259 -4.95 -27.86 -21.06
C TRP A 259 -4.17 -28.44 -19.88
N ASN A 260 -2.84 -28.36 -19.99
CA ASN A 260 -1.92 -28.91 -19.01
C ASN A 260 -0.59 -28.12 -19.07
N THR A 261 0.06 -28.00 -17.93
CA THR A 261 1.40 -27.41 -17.78
C THR A 261 2.14 -28.12 -16.65
N ASN A 262 3.27 -27.58 -16.19
CA ASN A 262 4.04 -28.11 -15.08
C ASN A 262 4.85 -27.00 -14.40
N SER A 263 5.47 -27.32 -13.26
CA SER A 263 6.39 -26.41 -12.59
C SER A 263 7.50 -25.94 -13.55
N GLY A 264 7.69 -24.62 -13.61
CA GLY A 264 8.58 -23.95 -14.54
C GLY A 264 8.02 -23.76 -15.95
N GLY A 265 6.78 -24.14 -16.22
CA GLY A 265 6.00 -23.77 -17.40
C GLY A 265 5.47 -22.33 -17.29
N GLN A 266 4.67 -21.90 -18.27
CA GLN A 266 4.12 -20.53 -18.33
C GLN A 266 2.67 -20.50 -18.80
N ILE A 267 1.95 -19.45 -18.39
CA ILE A 267 0.69 -19.01 -19.00
C ILE A 267 0.94 -17.61 -19.56
N ILE A 268 0.81 -17.45 -20.87
CA ILE A 268 0.97 -16.18 -21.56
C ILE A 268 -0.44 -15.67 -21.88
N ALA A 269 -0.77 -14.48 -21.38
CA ALA A 269 -2.07 -13.86 -21.54
C ALA A 269 -1.93 -12.52 -22.27
N ASN A 270 -2.52 -12.42 -23.45
CA ASN A 270 -2.48 -11.23 -24.29
C ASN A 270 -3.86 -10.54 -24.28
N LEU A 271 -3.96 -9.38 -23.63
CA LEU A 271 -5.15 -8.53 -23.57
C LEU A 271 -5.51 -8.01 -24.96
N THR A 272 -6.64 -8.48 -25.47
CA THR A 272 -7.18 -8.13 -26.79
C THR A 272 -8.17 -6.95 -26.75
N GLY A 273 -8.59 -6.54 -25.55
CA GLY A 273 -9.46 -5.39 -25.34
C GLY A 273 -10.52 -5.61 -24.25
N TYR A 274 -11.47 -4.69 -24.20
CA TYR A 274 -12.59 -4.69 -23.27
C TYR A 274 -13.90 -4.79 -24.06
N TYR A 275 -14.72 -5.78 -23.73
CA TYR A 275 -15.98 -6.04 -24.41
C TYR A 275 -17.09 -6.31 -23.39
N ASN A 276 -18.34 -6.26 -23.82
CA ASN A 276 -19.45 -6.69 -22.96
C ASN A 276 -19.28 -8.17 -22.62
N LYS A 277 -19.78 -8.56 -21.45
CA LYS A 277 -19.94 -9.93 -21.00
C LYS A 277 -20.67 -10.74 -22.04
N ASP A 278 -20.24 -11.99 -22.16
CA ASP A 278 -21.05 -12.97 -22.85
C ASP A 278 -22.41 -13.06 -22.14
N PRO A 279 -23.54 -13.08 -22.86
CA PRO A 279 -24.85 -13.27 -22.25
C PRO A 279 -24.98 -14.57 -21.43
N ASN A 280 -24.10 -15.54 -21.67
CA ASN A 280 -23.98 -16.79 -20.94
C ASN A 280 -22.92 -16.73 -19.82
N ASP A 281 -22.36 -15.57 -19.48
CA ASP A 281 -21.57 -15.38 -18.27
C ASP A 281 -22.52 -15.24 -17.07
N TRP A 282 -23.07 -16.37 -16.62
CA TRP A 282 -24.08 -16.44 -15.55
C TRP A 282 -23.49 -16.33 -14.15
N GLY A 283 -22.17 -16.21 -14.02
CA GLY A 283 -21.47 -16.50 -12.77
C GLY A 283 -20.39 -15.53 -12.33
N ASN A 284 -20.25 -14.35 -12.93
CA ASN A 284 -19.28 -13.35 -12.44
C ASN A 284 -19.98 -12.09 -11.93
N VAL A 285 -19.75 -11.70 -10.67
CA VAL A 285 -20.30 -10.48 -10.06
C VAL A 285 -19.65 -9.18 -10.53
N ILE A 286 -18.55 -9.24 -11.29
CA ILE A 286 -17.82 -8.04 -11.71
C ILE A 286 -18.36 -7.49 -13.04
N ASP A 287 -18.88 -6.27 -13.05
CA ASP A 287 -19.63 -5.67 -14.17
C ASP A 287 -18.90 -5.54 -15.52
N ASP A 288 -19.69 -5.30 -16.56
CA ASP A 288 -19.24 -4.83 -17.87
C ASP A 288 -18.57 -3.44 -17.86
N PRO A 289 -17.67 -3.17 -18.82
CA PRO A 289 -17.08 -4.12 -19.78
C PRO A 289 -16.01 -4.99 -19.12
N ILE A 290 -15.86 -6.23 -19.58
CA ILE A 290 -14.85 -7.17 -19.09
C ILE A 290 -13.63 -7.25 -20.02
N PRO A 291 -12.43 -7.54 -19.49
CA PRO A 291 -11.24 -7.80 -20.30
C PRO A 291 -11.34 -9.12 -21.07
N TRP A 292 -10.68 -9.21 -22.24
CA TRP A 292 -10.62 -10.43 -23.06
C TRP A 292 -9.19 -10.73 -23.48
N PHE A 293 -8.81 -12.00 -23.49
CA PHE A 293 -7.43 -12.42 -23.70
C PHE A 293 -7.28 -13.50 -24.76
N ASP A 294 -6.18 -13.48 -25.49
CA ASP A 294 -5.60 -14.66 -26.11
C ASP A 294 -4.69 -15.34 -25.09
N ILE A 295 -4.82 -16.65 -24.91
CA ILE A 295 -4.08 -17.45 -23.94
C ILE A 295 -3.21 -18.48 -24.66
N GLU A 296 -1.96 -18.57 -24.22
CA GLU A 296 -1.04 -19.64 -24.57
C GLU A 296 -0.53 -20.31 -23.29
N ILE A 297 -0.71 -21.64 -23.20
CA ILE A 297 -0.19 -22.48 -22.13
C ILE A 297 1.10 -23.14 -22.63
N VAL A 298 2.18 -22.96 -21.88
CA VAL A 298 3.51 -23.44 -22.21
C VAL A 298 3.96 -24.44 -21.15
N GLU A 299 4.36 -25.63 -21.58
CA GLU A 299 4.90 -26.68 -20.71
C GLU A 299 6.43 -26.63 -20.72
N ASN A 300 7.06 -26.86 -19.57
CA ASN A 300 8.51 -27.00 -19.47
C ASN A 300 8.93 -28.48 -19.61
N LYS A 301 9.40 -28.84 -20.80
CA LYS A 301 9.92 -30.18 -21.09
C LYS A 301 11.43 -30.16 -20.94
N THR A 302 11.92 -30.61 -19.79
CA THR A 302 13.37 -30.75 -19.52
C THR A 302 14.16 -29.44 -19.68
N GLY A 303 13.57 -28.31 -19.31
CA GLY A 303 14.14 -26.96 -19.46
C GLY A 303 13.80 -26.27 -20.78
N ILE A 304 13.04 -26.92 -21.67
CA ILE A 304 12.60 -26.37 -22.95
C ILE A 304 11.12 -26.02 -22.86
N LEU A 305 10.82 -24.73 -22.97
CA LEU A 305 9.47 -24.22 -23.04
C LEU A 305 8.82 -24.57 -24.39
N THR A 306 7.72 -25.30 -24.34
CA THR A 306 6.97 -25.74 -25.53
C THR A 306 5.50 -25.39 -25.40
N SER A 307 4.96 -24.65 -26.37
CA SER A 307 3.53 -24.38 -26.49
C SER A 307 2.73 -25.68 -26.50
N ASN A 308 1.78 -25.81 -25.57
CA ASN A 308 0.97 -27.01 -25.39
C ASN A 308 -0.50 -26.77 -25.77
N PHE A 309 -1.03 -25.59 -25.45
CA PHE A 309 -2.43 -25.23 -25.70
C PHE A 309 -2.53 -23.74 -26.03
N THR A 310 -3.36 -23.36 -27.01
CA THR A 310 -3.60 -21.97 -27.35
C THR A 310 -5.09 -21.75 -27.59
N ILE A 311 -5.61 -20.62 -27.12
CA ILE A 311 -7.01 -20.27 -27.29
C ILE A 311 -7.17 -18.76 -27.37
N ALA A 312 -7.98 -18.30 -28.32
CA ALA A 312 -8.09 -16.88 -28.63
C ALA A 312 -9.41 -16.30 -28.14
N ASN A 313 -9.37 -15.02 -27.74
CA ASN A 313 -10.53 -14.22 -27.37
C ASN A 313 -11.39 -14.90 -26.29
N ARG A 314 -10.81 -15.04 -25.10
CA ARG A 314 -11.46 -15.61 -23.91
C ARG A 314 -11.71 -14.53 -22.88
N SER A 315 -12.93 -14.50 -22.37
CA SER A 315 -13.36 -13.48 -21.44
C SER A 315 -12.65 -13.66 -20.08
N ASN A 316 -12.40 -12.57 -19.36
CA ASN A 316 -11.72 -12.64 -18.07
C ASN A 316 -12.48 -13.51 -17.04
N SER A 317 -13.82 -13.52 -17.12
CA SER A 317 -14.66 -14.42 -16.33
C SER A 317 -14.41 -15.89 -16.65
N GLU A 318 -14.28 -16.23 -17.94
CA GLU A 318 -13.99 -17.59 -18.38
C GLU A 318 -12.60 -18.05 -17.93
N LEU A 319 -11.62 -17.14 -17.92
CA LEU A 319 -10.31 -17.41 -17.32
C LEU A 319 -10.42 -17.64 -15.81
N GLY A 320 -11.22 -16.83 -15.11
CA GLY A 320 -11.52 -17.00 -13.69
C GLY A 320 -12.01 -18.40 -13.38
N TRP A 321 -12.99 -18.89 -14.14
CA TRP A 321 -13.49 -20.25 -14.03
C TRP A 321 -12.46 -21.33 -14.40
N THR A 322 -11.80 -21.17 -15.54
CA THR A 322 -10.90 -22.21 -16.08
C THR A 322 -9.67 -22.43 -15.20
N PHE A 323 -9.16 -21.35 -14.60
CA PHE A 323 -7.99 -21.38 -13.73
C PHE A 323 -8.35 -21.38 -12.24
N THR A 324 -9.64 -21.45 -11.89
CA THR A 324 -10.13 -21.36 -10.50
C THR A 324 -9.59 -20.13 -9.76
N LEU A 325 -9.60 -18.96 -10.43
CA LEU A 325 -9.14 -17.67 -9.90
C LEU A 325 -10.30 -16.96 -9.22
N GLY A 326 -10.75 -17.53 -8.11
CA GLY A 326 -11.92 -17.04 -7.39
C GLY A 326 -12.74 -18.15 -6.75
N TYR A 327 -13.91 -17.80 -6.25
CA TYR A 327 -14.85 -18.70 -5.58
C TYR A 327 -16.27 -18.20 -5.82
N ASN A 328 -17.23 -19.12 -5.86
CA ASN A 328 -18.63 -18.82 -6.15
C ASN A 328 -18.74 -17.90 -7.37
N TYR A 329 -19.42 -16.76 -7.25
CA TYR A 329 -19.53 -15.80 -8.33
C TYR A 329 -18.47 -14.69 -8.30
N PHE A 330 -17.56 -14.69 -7.32
CA PHE A 330 -16.39 -13.81 -7.31
C PHE A 330 -15.27 -14.45 -8.14
N GLN A 331 -15.29 -14.20 -9.45
CA GLN A 331 -14.34 -14.75 -10.43
C GLN A 331 -13.52 -13.62 -11.09
N PRO A 332 -12.60 -12.96 -10.34
CA PRO A 332 -11.83 -11.81 -10.81
C PRO A 332 -10.88 -12.06 -11.99
N GLY A 333 -10.54 -13.32 -12.28
CA GLY A 333 -9.69 -13.66 -13.42
C GLY A 333 -8.29 -13.04 -13.31
N LEU A 334 -7.71 -12.66 -14.44
CA LEU A 334 -6.36 -12.06 -14.51
C LEU A 334 -6.36 -10.54 -14.30
N LEU A 335 -7.53 -9.89 -14.38
CA LEU A 335 -7.63 -8.42 -14.29
C LEU A 335 -8.95 -7.96 -13.64
N ILE A 336 -8.90 -7.28 -12.50
CA ILE A 336 -10.05 -6.68 -11.84
C ILE A 336 -10.33 -5.29 -12.43
N GLN A 337 -11.31 -5.18 -13.32
CA GLN A 337 -11.64 -3.93 -14.01
C GLN A 337 -12.30 -2.85 -13.12
N ILE A 338 -12.80 -3.22 -11.94
CA ILE A 338 -13.40 -2.28 -10.97
C ILE A 338 -12.43 -1.87 -9.86
N ILE A 339 -11.13 -2.11 -10.03
CA ILE A 339 -10.12 -1.92 -8.97
C ILE A 339 -10.07 -0.49 -8.44
N ASP A 340 -10.41 0.50 -9.27
CA ASP A 340 -10.55 1.91 -8.89
C ASP A 340 -11.59 2.13 -7.78
N ASN A 341 -12.51 1.17 -7.59
CA ASN A 341 -13.45 1.12 -6.48
C ASN A 341 -13.16 -0.09 -5.59
N LEU A 342 -12.08 0.01 -4.82
CA LEU A 342 -11.61 -1.07 -3.95
C LEU A 342 -12.67 -1.49 -2.91
N THR A 343 -13.44 -0.54 -2.37
CA THR A 343 -14.56 -0.82 -1.45
C THR A 343 -15.57 -1.78 -2.09
N ARG A 344 -15.89 -1.58 -3.37
CA ARG A 344 -16.76 -2.48 -4.11
C ARG A 344 -16.13 -3.86 -4.31
N VAL A 345 -14.85 -3.94 -4.65
CA VAL A 345 -14.13 -5.22 -4.78
C VAL A 345 -14.22 -6.04 -3.49
N LYS A 346 -13.88 -5.42 -2.35
CA LYS A 346 -13.93 -6.06 -1.03
C LYS A 346 -15.33 -6.56 -0.69
N LYS A 347 -16.34 -5.70 -0.91
CA LYS A 347 -17.73 -6.04 -0.66
C LYS A 347 -18.16 -7.26 -1.47
N LEU A 348 -17.83 -7.31 -2.77
CA LEU A 348 -18.17 -8.44 -3.64
C LEU A 348 -17.47 -9.73 -3.20
N ALA A 349 -16.18 -9.65 -2.84
CA ALA A 349 -15.44 -10.79 -2.29
C ALA A 349 -16.12 -11.35 -1.02
N LEU A 350 -16.41 -10.48 -0.04
CA LEU A 350 -17.08 -10.88 1.20
C LEU A 350 -18.49 -11.44 0.98
N GLN A 351 -19.28 -10.82 0.10
CA GLN A 351 -20.65 -11.28 -0.19
C GLN A 351 -20.66 -12.69 -0.79
N GLU A 352 -19.71 -12.97 -1.67
CA GLU A 352 -19.59 -14.26 -2.32
C GLU A 352 -18.95 -15.33 -1.44
N ALA A 353 -18.56 -15.03 -0.19
CA ALA A 353 -18.04 -16.04 0.76
C ALA A 353 -19.11 -17.06 1.19
N THR A 354 -20.40 -16.73 1.04
CA THR A 354 -21.56 -17.51 1.52
C THR A 354 -22.42 -18.07 0.38
N GLY A 355 -21.82 -18.23 -0.81
CA GLY A 355 -22.50 -18.69 -2.02
C GLY A 355 -22.72 -20.21 -2.06
N PHE A 356 -22.35 -20.83 -3.18
CA PHE A 356 -22.44 -22.28 -3.34
C PHE A 356 -21.45 -23.03 -2.43
N ALA A 357 -20.23 -22.50 -2.31
CA ALA A 357 -19.22 -22.89 -1.35
C ALA A 357 -19.21 -21.89 -0.20
N ASN A 358 -19.41 -22.35 1.03
CA ASN A 358 -19.26 -21.51 2.21
C ASN A 358 -17.80 -21.51 2.66
N GLY A 359 -17.24 -20.33 2.91
CA GLY A 359 -15.87 -20.19 3.39
C GLY A 359 -15.63 -18.88 4.12
N LEU A 360 -14.42 -18.75 4.65
CA LEU A 360 -13.92 -17.54 5.28
C LEU A 360 -13.13 -16.74 4.25
N VAL A 361 -13.41 -15.44 4.17
CA VAL A 361 -12.65 -14.51 3.33
C VAL A 361 -11.82 -13.61 4.23
N SER A 362 -10.53 -13.51 3.94
CA SER A 362 -9.67 -12.48 4.53
C SER A 362 -9.11 -11.57 3.45
N ILE A 363 -9.02 -10.29 3.76
CA ILE A 363 -8.54 -9.26 2.84
C ILE A 363 -7.43 -8.49 3.54
N SER A 364 -6.27 -8.42 2.89
CA SER A 364 -5.14 -7.62 3.36
C SER A 364 -4.61 -6.74 2.24
N GLU A 365 -3.95 -5.64 2.62
CA GLU A 365 -3.60 -4.59 1.69
C GLU A 365 -2.26 -3.96 2.02
N THR A 366 -1.54 -3.63 0.95
CA THR A 366 -0.37 -2.77 0.96
C THR A 366 -0.69 -1.49 0.17
N PRO A 367 0.19 -0.48 0.15
CA PRO A 367 0.03 0.68 -0.75
C PRO A 367 -0.22 0.32 -2.22
N LEU A 368 0.41 -0.72 -2.77
CA LEU A 368 0.28 -1.10 -4.19
C LEU A 368 -0.59 -2.34 -4.45
N THR A 369 -0.83 -3.21 -3.47
CA THR A 369 -1.50 -4.49 -3.69
C THR A 369 -2.67 -4.74 -2.75
N ILE A 370 -3.60 -5.59 -3.20
CA ILE A 370 -4.66 -6.17 -2.39
C ILE A 370 -4.56 -7.69 -2.50
N LYS A 371 -4.58 -8.37 -1.35
CA LYS A 371 -4.71 -9.82 -1.24
C LYS A 371 -6.14 -10.17 -0.84
N ILE A 372 -6.71 -11.16 -1.51
CA ILE A 372 -8.00 -11.76 -1.18
C ILE A 372 -7.76 -13.26 -1.01
N ALA A 373 -7.99 -13.77 0.20
CA ALA A 373 -7.89 -15.19 0.50
C ALA A 373 -9.26 -15.75 0.87
N PHE A 374 -9.55 -16.96 0.39
CA PHE A 374 -10.77 -17.71 0.65
C PHE A 374 -10.43 -19.13 1.07
N GLU A 375 -10.91 -19.53 2.25
CA GLU A 375 -10.78 -20.87 2.78
C GLU A 375 -12.17 -21.48 2.95
N GLN A 376 -12.48 -22.52 2.18
CA GLN A 376 -13.79 -23.18 2.25
C GLN A 376 -13.95 -23.95 3.58
N THR A 377 -15.02 -23.69 4.33
CA THR A 377 -15.22 -24.26 5.67
C THR A 377 -15.51 -25.77 5.67
N ASP A 378 -16.26 -26.24 4.66
CA ASP A 378 -16.73 -27.64 4.56
C ASP A 378 -16.25 -28.33 3.28
N GLY A 379 -15.17 -27.83 2.67
CA GLY A 379 -14.64 -28.38 1.43
C GLY A 379 -13.13 -28.26 1.31
N GLU A 380 -12.64 -28.46 0.09
CA GLU A 380 -11.21 -28.57 -0.20
C GLU A 380 -10.71 -27.39 -1.03
N GLN A 381 -11.50 -26.30 -1.13
CA GLN A 381 -11.05 -25.10 -1.84
C GLN A 381 -10.28 -24.15 -0.91
N ASP A 382 -9.05 -23.84 -1.31
CA ASP A 382 -8.23 -22.75 -0.76
C ASP A 382 -7.76 -21.88 -1.94
N THR A 383 -8.02 -20.58 -1.88
CA THR A 383 -7.71 -19.64 -2.95
C THR A 383 -7.14 -18.35 -2.39
N ASN A 384 -5.93 -18.00 -2.80
CA ASN A 384 -5.24 -16.77 -2.43
C ASN A 384 -4.88 -16.00 -3.71
N LEU A 385 -5.32 -14.76 -3.82
CA LEU A 385 -5.14 -13.92 -5.00
C LEU A 385 -4.49 -12.60 -4.57
N ILE A 386 -3.43 -12.17 -5.26
CA ILE A 386 -2.82 -10.86 -5.07
C ILE A 386 -2.97 -10.05 -6.36
N TYR A 387 -3.61 -8.88 -6.26
CA TYR A 387 -3.81 -7.95 -7.36
C TYR A 387 -3.12 -6.61 -7.12
N GLU A 388 -2.67 -5.97 -8.19
CA GLU A 388 -2.14 -4.61 -8.18
C GLU A 388 -3.29 -3.58 -8.15
N LYS A 389 -3.34 -2.70 -7.15
CA LYS A 389 -4.47 -1.79 -6.89
C LYS A 389 -4.74 -0.73 -7.95
N ARG A 390 -3.76 -0.43 -8.80
CA ARG A 390 -3.86 0.64 -9.81
C ARG A 390 -4.26 0.12 -11.19
N THR A 391 -4.03 -1.15 -11.46
CA THR A 391 -4.32 -1.78 -12.76
C THR A 391 -5.35 -2.88 -12.64
N GLY A 392 -5.46 -3.48 -11.46
CA GLY A 392 -6.27 -4.66 -11.20
C GLY A 392 -5.57 -5.94 -11.67
N LEU A 393 -4.30 -5.88 -12.10
CA LEU A 393 -3.58 -7.01 -12.67
C LEU A 393 -3.30 -8.07 -11.61
N LEU A 394 -3.58 -9.34 -11.90
CA LEU A 394 -3.20 -10.46 -11.05
C LEU A 394 -1.67 -10.55 -11.02
N LEU A 395 -1.09 -10.47 -9.84
CA LEU A 395 0.35 -10.57 -9.61
C LEU A 395 0.75 -11.98 -9.18
N TRP A 396 -0.09 -12.62 -8.36
CA TRP A 396 0.14 -13.97 -7.90
C TRP A 396 -1.17 -14.65 -7.53
N VAL A 397 -1.22 -15.96 -7.72
CA VAL A 397 -2.29 -16.82 -7.24
C VAL A 397 -1.73 -18.11 -6.68
N TYR A 398 -2.37 -18.58 -5.62
CA TYR A 398 -2.40 -19.98 -5.22
C TYR A 398 -3.86 -20.41 -5.14
N THR A 399 -4.22 -21.48 -5.83
CA THR A 399 -5.56 -22.07 -5.73
C THR A 399 -5.46 -23.58 -5.73
N SER A 400 -6.22 -24.22 -4.84
CA SER A 400 -6.36 -25.66 -4.76
C SER A 400 -7.83 -26.03 -4.61
N ILE A 401 -8.25 -27.10 -5.29
CA ILE A 401 -9.61 -27.68 -5.17
C ILE A 401 -9.54 -29.17 -5.51
N GLY A 402 -9.70 -30.02 -4.49
CA GLY A 402 -9.50 -31.47 -4.65
C GLY A 402 -8.08 -31.80 -5.14
N ASP A 403 -7.98 -32.50 -6.27
CA ASP A 403 -6.69 -32.86 -6.88
C ASP A 403 -6.08 -31.75 -7.77
N TYR A 404 -6.83 -30.66 -8.01
CA TYR A 404 -6.37 -29.51 -8.79
C TYR A 404 -5.57 -28.56 -7.89
N LEU A 405 -4.42 -28.13 -8.40
CA LEU A 405 -3.62 -27.08 -7.79
C LEU A 405 -2.98 -26.23 -8.90
N LEU A 406 -3.05 -24.91 -8.73
CA LEU A 406 -2.34 -23.94 -9.55
C LEU A 406 -1.71 -22.89 -8.63
N GLU A 407 -0.39 -22.79 -8.69
CA GLU A 407 0.36 -21.67 -8.14
C GLU A 407 1.15 -20.99 -9.27
N MET A 408 0.94 -19.69 -9.46
CA MET A 408 1.67 -18.92 -10.47
C MET A 408 1.87 -17.47 -10.04
N ALA A 409 2.95 -16.87 -10.51
CA ALA A 409 3.27 -15.45 -10.35
C ALA A 409 3.46 -14.80 -11.71
N ILE A 410 3.08 -13.53 -11.86
CA ILE A 410 3.51 -12.75 -13.02
C ILE A 410 5.04 -12.63 -13.02
N ASP A 411 5.63 -12.54 -14.21
CA ASP A 411 7.08 -12.50 -14.38
C ASP A 411 7.74 -11.39 -13.55
N ASP A 412 8.90 -11.69 -12.96
CA ASP A 412 9.64 -10.81 -12.05
C ASP A 412 8.87 -10.32 -10.80
N TYR A 413 7.73 -10.91 -10.45
CA TYR A 413 7.02 -10.64 -9.19
C TYR A 413 7.32 -11.72 -8.13
N THR A 414 7.57 -11.27 -6.90
CA THR A 414 7.74 -12.14 -5.73
C THR A 414 6.69 -11.75 -4.69
N PRO A 415 5.78 -12.66 -4.29
CA PRO A 415 4.74 -12.37 -3.29
C PRO A 415 5.37 -11.92 -1.97
N TRP A 416 4.82 -10.88 -1.34
CA TRP A 416 5.39 -10.37 -0.08
C TRP A 416 5.37 -11.40 1.06
N GLU A 417 4.45 -12.37 1.02
CA GLU A 417 4.42 -13.52 1.94
C GLU A 417 5.63 -14.45 1.81
N SER A 418 6.22 -14.53 0.60
CA SER A 418 7.44 -15.32 0.35
C SER A 418 8.72 -14.55 0.73
N THR A 419 8.64 -13.23 0.86
CA THR A 419 9.79 -12.37 1.20
C THR A 419 10.07 -12.27 2.71
N GLY A 420 9.26 -12.91 3.54
CA GLY A 420 9.46 -12.85 4.98
C GLY A 420 9.37 -11.41 5.50
N GLU A 421 8.21 -10.77 5.36
CA GLU A 421 7.69 -10.21 6.60
C GLU A 421 7.61 -11.42 7.53
N GLU A 422 8.44 -11.43 8.57
CA GLU A 422 8.38 -12.46 9.59
C GLU A 422 6.91 -12.65 9.93
N ALA A 423 6.31 -13.74 9.42
CA ALA A 423 5.10 -14.30 9.98
C ALA A 423 5.42 -14.28 11.46
N ARG A 424 4.75 -13.41 12.24
CA ARG A 424 4.99 -13.30 13.68
C ARG A 424 5.10 -14.74 14.13
N PRO A 425 6.29 -15.21 14.55
CA PRO A 425 6.55 -16.63 14.58
C PRO A 425 5.42 -17.22 15.40
N PRO A 426 4.63 -18.17 14.84
CA PRO A 426 3.38 -18.61 15.44
C PRO A 426 3.65 -18.79 16.91
N PRO A 427 2.97 -18.03 17.80
CA PRO A 427 3.48 -17.58 19.09
C PRO A 427 4.26 -18.73 19.69
N ASN A 428 5.58 -18.62 19.63
CA ASN A 428 6.42 -19.80 19.76
C ASN A 428 6.09 -20.42 21.11
N LEU A 429 5.38 -21.55 21.08
CA LEU A 429 4.82 -22.17 22.27
C LEU A 429 5.95 -22.45 23.27
N PHE A 430 7.16 -22.68 22.76
CA PHE A 430 8.36 -22.83 23.56
C PHE A 430 8.78 -21.53 24.27
N LEU A 431 8.73 -20.37 23.60
CA LEU A 431 9.02 -19.07 24.21
C LEU A 431 7.95 -18.64 25.22
N SER A 432 6.66 -18.94 24.96
CA SER A 432 5.58 -18.64 25.92
C SER A 432 5.67 -19.51 27.17
N ILE A 433 6.13 -20.78 27.05
CA ILE A 433 6.33 -21.67 28.20
C ILE A 433 7.72 -21.56 28.84
N LEU A 434 8.70 -20.92 28.19
CA LEU A 434 10.09 -20.82 28.66
C LEU A 434 10.20 -20.23 30.09
N PRO A 435 9.47 -19.16 30.47
CA PRO A 435 9.50 -18.66 31.84
C PRO A 435 9.03 -19.71 32.85
N TYR A 436 8.03 -20.52 32.50
CA TYR A 436 7.51 -21.58 33.37
C TYR A 436 8.50 -22.74 33.51
N ILE A 437 9.20 -23.11 32.43
CA ILE A 437 10.28 -24.12 32.48
C ILE A 437 11.42 -23.65 33.38
N ILE A 438 11.82 -22.37 33.30
CA ILE A 438 12.86 -21.78 34.15
C ILE A 438 12.42 -21.79 35.62
N ILE A 439 11.18 -21.35 35.92
CA ILE A 439 10.62 -21.35 37.28
C ILE A 439 10.59 -22.77 37.85
N ALA A 440 10.11 -23.75 37.08
CA ALA A 440 10.05 -25.14 37.50
C ALA A 440 11.44 -25.73 37.76
N SER A 441 12.41 -25.43 36.89
CA SER A 441 13.79 -25.91 37.00
C SER A 441 14.51 -25.35 38.22
N ILE A 442 14.37 -24.04 38.48
CA ILE A 442 14.94 -23.38 39.67
C ILE A 442 14.28 -23.92 40.95
N SER A 443 12.95 -24.08 40.93
CA SER A 443 12.20 -24.62 42.07
C SER A 443 12.64 -26.05 42.41
N MET A 444 12.78 -26.91 41.40
CA MET A 444 13.29 -28.28 41.56
C MET A 444 14.72 -28.27 42.11
N LEU A 445 15.61 -27.41 41.61
CA LEU A 445 16.99 -27.29 42.10
C LEU A 445 17.03 -26.90 43.60
N ILE A 446 16.25 -25.90 44.00
CA ILE A 446 16.19 -25.42 45.40
C ILE A 446 15.63 -26.51 46.33
N ILE A 447 14.57 -27.20 45.90
CA ILE A 447 13.97 -28.28 46.67
C ILE A 447 14.97 -29.43 46.83
N THR A 448 15.63 -29.85 45.75
CA THR A 448 16.56 -30.98 45.75
C THR A 448 17.79 -30.67 46.60
N THR A 449 18.37 -29.48 46.46
CA THR A 449 19.51 -29.02 47.29
C THR A 449 19.13 -28.88 48.77
N SER A 450 17.92 -28.42 49.08
CA SER A 450 17.41 -28.41 50.46
C SER A 450 17.30 -29.82 51.04
N PHE A 451 16.78 -30.79 50.28
CA PHE A 451 16.69 -32.17 50.74
C PHE A 451 18.07 -32.81 50.96
N ILE A 452 19.01 -32.62 50.04
CA ILE A 452 20.39 -33.13 50.17
C ILE A 452 21.06 -32.52 51.41
N THR A 453 20.94 -31.21 51.61
CA THR A 453 21.51 -30.49 52.76
C THR A 453 20.88 -30.95 54.08
N SER A 454 19.58 -31.26 54.08
CA SER A 454 18.90 -31.78 55.27
C SER A 454 19.35 -33.19 55.67
N ARG A 455 19.85 -34.00 54.71
CA ARG A 455 20.46 -35.31 55.00
C ARG A 455 21.85 -35.17 55.63
N SER A 456 22.64 -34.19 55.20
CA SER A 456 24.00 -33.96 55.73
C SER A 456 24.04 -33.12 57.01
N LYS A 457 23.04 -32.27 57.24
CA LYS A 457 22.92 -31.41 58.44
C LYS A 457 21.53 -31.55 59.08
N PRO A 458 21.34 -32.41 60.10
CA PRO A 458 20.03 -32.70 60.70
C PRO A 458 19.29 -31.47 61.23
N GLY A 459 20.04 -30.48 61.75
CA GLY A 459 19.49 -29.21 62.23
C GLY A 459 18.84 -28.35 61.13
N PHE A 460 19.11 -28.65 59.86
CA PHE A 460 18.53 -27.95 58.72
C PHE A 460 17.12 -28.47 58.36
N LYS A 461 16.76 -29.68 58.79
CA LYS A 461 15.47 -30.32 58.46
C LYS A 461 14.25 -29.50 58.86
N LYS A 462 14.34 -28.72 59.94
CA LYS A 462 13.27 -27.83 60.41
C LYS A 462 12.94 -26.68 59.44
N PHE A 463 13.86 -26.35 58.53
CA PHE A 463 13.70 -25.27 57.56
C PHE A 463 13.07 -25.73 56.24
N ASN A 464 13.07 -27.03 55.93
CA ASN A 464 12.52 -27.56 54.66
C ASN A 464 11.07 -27.12 54.42
N LYS A 465 10.22 -27.07 55.46
CA LYS A 465 8.83 -26.62 55.32
C LYS A 465 8.71 -25.15 54.91
N TYR A 466 9.60 -24.29 55.43
CA TYR A 466 9.58 -22.86 55.11
C TYR A 466 10.15 -22.63 53.72
N ILE A 467 11.20 -23.37 53.33
CA ILE A 467 11.77 -23.31 51.97
C ILE A 467 10.71 -23.72 50.94
N LEU A 468 9.95 -24.79 51.18
CA LEU A 468 8.87 -25.22 50.28
C LEU A 468 7.77 -24.16 50.14
N ILE A 469 7.33 -23.56 51.25
CA ILE A 469 6.33 -22.49 51.25
C ILE A 469 6.85 -21.28 50.46
N SER A 470 8.11 -20.88 50.67
CA SER A 470 8.73 -19.77 49.93
C SER A 470 8.83 -20.04 48.44
N VAL A 471 9.22 -21.25 48.03
CA VAL A 471 9.30 -21.64 46.61
C VAL A 471 7.91 -21.58 45.96
N LEU A 472 6.87 -22.11 46.62
CA LEU A 472 5.50 -22.06 46.12
C LEU A 472 4.98 -20.62 45.99
N ALA A 473 5.26 -19.76 46.98
CA ALA A 473 4.87 -18.35 46.94
C ALA A 473 5.57 -17.61 45.79
N ILE A 474 6.88 -17.78 45.63
CA ILE A 474 7.65 -17.14 44.56
C ILE A 474 7.21 -17.64 43.18
N ALA A 475 7.04 -18.95 43.00
CA ALA A 475 6.59 -19.53 41.74
C ALA A 475 5.18 -19.04 41.35
N SER A 476 4.25 -18.99 42.31
CA SER A 476 2.88 -18.51 42.07
C SER A 476 2.87 -17.02 41.73
N PHE A 477 3.64 -16.20 42.44
CA PHE A 477 3.73 -14.76 42.20
C PHE A 477 4.39 -14.45 40.84
N THR A 478 5.47 -15.17 40.49
CA THR A 478 6.14 -15.00 39.20
C THR A 478 5.26 -15.46 38.04
N SER A 479 4.55 -16.59 38.20
CA SER A 479 3.57 -17.10 37.23
C SER A 479 2.46 -16.09 36.97
N PHE A 480 1.95 -15.43 38.02
CA PHE A 480 0.97 -14.36 37.90
C PHE A 480 1.51 -13.18 37.08
N PHE A 481 2.73 -12.72 37.36
CA PHE A 481 3.34 -11.63 36.58
C PHE A 481 3.54 -11.98 35.11
N VAL A 482 4.07 -13.18 34.82
CA VAL A 482 4.23 -13.68 33.44
C VAL A 482 2.89 -13.72 32.72
N PHE A 483 1.85 -14.27 33.36
CA PHE A 483 0.50 -14.33 32.81
C PHE A 483 -0.06 -12.93 32.55
N THR A 484 0.13 -11.98 33.46
CA THR A 484 -0.36 -10.60 33.26
C THR A 484 0.40 -9.86 32.17
N SER A 485 1.69 -10.15 31.97
CA SER A 485 2.48 -9.57 30.88
C SER A 485 2.23 -10.22 29.52
N SER A 486 1.66 -11.43 29.50
CA SER A 486 1.31 -12.14 28.27
C SER A 486 -0.11 -11.85 27.78
N ILE A 487 -0.90 -11.07 28.54
CA ILE A 487 -2.14 -10.51 28.01
C ILE A 487 -1.71 -9.40 27.06
N GLU A 488 -1.74 -9.67 25.76
CA GLU A 488 -1.66 -8.63 24.73
C GLU A 488 -2.84 -7.68 24.97
N VAL A 489 -2.56 -6.53 25.56
CA VAL A 489 -3.49 -5.42 25.50
C VAL A 489 -3.38 -4.93 24.07
N GLY A 490 -4.43 -5.13 23.26
CA GLY A 490 -4.45 -4.67 21.88
C GLY A 490 -3.90 -3.25 21.79
N GLU A 491 -2.94 -3.04 20.89
CA GLU A 491 -2.32 -1.73 20.73
C GLU A 491 -3.43 -0.71 20.46
N VAL A 492 -3.48 0.32 21.31
CA VAL A 492 -4.42 1.41 21.14
C VAL A 492 -3.88 2.27 20.01
N ASN A 493 -4.46 2.14 18.81
CA ASN A 493 -4.14 3.00 17.67
C ASN A 493 -4.21 4.48 18.09
N THR A 494 -3.33 5.32 17.54
CA THR A 494 -3.31 6.76 17.83
C THR A 494 -4.55 7.45 17.22
N PRO A 495 -5.14 8.44 17.90
CA PRO A 495 -6.27 9.19 17.37
C PRO A 495 -5.84 9.96 16.13
N LEU A 496 -6.58 9.78 15.04
CA LEU A 496 -6.41 10.52 13.80
C LEU A 496 -7.29 11.77 13.85
N ARG A 497 -6.88 12.85 13.17
CA ARG A 497 -7.67 14.09 13.15
C ARG A 497 -9.01 13.87 12.45
N GLU A 498 -8.98 13.07 11.40
CA GLU A 498 -10.13 12.74 10.56
C GLU A 498 -9.93 11.32 10.02
N VAL A 499 -11.02 10.57 9.90
CA VAL A 499 -11.07 9.29 9.19
C VAL A 499 -12.27 9.26 8.26
N ASN A 500 -12.05 8.76 7.05
CA ASN A 500 -13.00 8.76 5.95
C ASN A 500 -13.47 7.34 5.61
N ASP A 501 -14.56 7.25 4.85
CA ASP A 501 -15.10 5.99 4.33
C ASP A 501 -15.46 4.94 5.41
N ILE A 502 -15.86 5.40 6.60
CA ILE A 502 -16.25 4.51 7.69
C ILE A 502 -17.60 3.86 7.39
N THR A 503 -17.71 2.59 7.75
CA THR A 503 -18.98 1.85 7.76
C THR A 503 -19.33 1.41 9.18
N LEU A 504 -20.57 1.66 9.60
CA LEU A 504 -21.14 1.19 10.85
C LEU A 504 -22.27 0.21 10.56
N ILE A 505 -22.22 -0.97 11.15
CA ILE A 505 -23.25 -2.01 11.10
C ILE A 505 -23.75 -2.25 12.53
N VAL A 506 -25.07 -2.23 12.73
CA VAL A 506 -25.69 -2.59 14.01
C VAL A 506 -26.70 -3.70 13.77
N ASP A 507 -26.38 -4.90 14.24
CA ASP A 507 -27.29 -6.03 14.33
C ASP A 507 -27.96 -6.05 15.71
N TYR A 508 -29.26 -5.75 15.73
CA TYR A 508 -30.04 -5.73 16.95
C TYR A 508 -30.34 -7.13 17.52
N GLY A 509 -29.91 -8.21 16.86
CA GLY A 509 -30.11 -9.60 17.27
C GLY A 509 -31.59 -10.00 17.33
N ASN A 510 -32.44 -9.28 16.60
CA ASN A 510 -33.86 -9.57 16.41
C ASN A 510 -34.22 -9.73 14.92
N GLY A 511 -33.20 -9.90 14.08
CA GLY A 511 -33.29 -9.91 12.61
C GLY A 511 -33.26 -8.52 11.97
N THR A 512 -33.18 -7.44 12.75
CA THR A 512 -32.99 -6.08 12.23
C THR A 512 -31.51 -5.75 12.20
N ILE A 513 -30.98 -5.45 11.01
CA ILE A 513 -29.62 -4.96 10.80
C ILE A 513 -29.72 -3.58 10.13
N VAL A 514 -28.99 -2.60 10.65
CA VAL A 514 -28.92 -1.25 10.09
C VAL A 514 -27.47 -0.93 9.74
N THR A 515 -27.26 -0.33 8.57
CA THR A 515 -25.93 0.02 8.07
C THR A 515 -25.87 1.49 7.67
N TRP A 516 -24.84 2.19 8.13
CA TRP A 516 -24.44 3.52 7.68
C TRP A 516 -23.05 3.40 7.05
N ALA A 517 -22.87 3.91 5.84
CA ALA A 517 -21.61 3.74 5.09
C ALA A 517 -21.13 5.08 4.53
N ASN A 518 -19.82 5.15 4.27
CA ASN A 518 -19.13 6.29 3.67
C ASN A 518 -19.30 7.60 4.46
N PHE A 519 -19.26 7.53 5.79
CA PHE A 519 -19.27 8.72 6.63
C PHE A 519 -17.86 9.03 7.16
N THR A 520 -17.68 10.29 7.52
CA THR A 520 -16.42 10.82 8.03
C THR A 520 -16.56 11.12 9.51
N LEU A 521 -15.55 10.76 10.28
CA LEU A 521 -15.38 11.23 11.66
C LEU A 521 -14.24 12.24 11.70
N SER A 522 -14.42 13.33 12.43
CA SER A 522 -13.45 14.44 12.48
C SER A 522 -13.18 14.91 13.91
N ASP A 523 -12.31 15.91 14.04
CA ASP A 523 -11.96 16.57 15.31
C ASP A 523 -11.41 15.63 16.38
N TYR A 524 -10.64 14.62 15.95
CA TYR A 524 -10.07 13.57 16.81
C TYR A 524 -11.10 12.67 17.52
N ASN A 525 -12.38 12.74 17.14
CA ASN A 525 -13.43 11.82 17.59
C ASN A 525 -13.53 10.63 16.64
N THR A 526 -12.43 9.87 16.53
CA THR A 526 -12.27 8.81 15.52
C THR A 526 -12.38 7.41 16.10
N THR A 527 -13.01 7.23 17.26
CA THR A 527 -13.09 5.91 17.90
C THR A 527 -14.25 5.06 17.37
N ALA A 528 -14.18 3.74 17.60
CA ALA A 528 -15.30 2.83 17.33
C ALA A 528 -16.58 3.23 18.09
N PHE A 529 -16.44 3.85 19.25
CA PHE A 529 -17.57 4.44 19.98
C PHE A 529 -18.09 5.72 19.33
N ASP A 530 -17.20 6.58 18.83
CA ASP A 530 -17.61 7.82 18.15
C ASP A 530 -18.44 7.49 16.91
N ALA A 531 -18.00 6.50 16.12
CA ALA A 531 -18.77 5.95 14.99
C ALA A 531 -20.19 5.54 15.40
N LEU A 532 -20.34 4.80 16.50
CA LEU A 532 -21.65 4.39 17.00
C LEU A 532 -22.49 5.60 17.46
N SER A 533 -21.88 6.51 18.20
CA SER A 533 -22.57 7.66 18.81
C SER A 533 -23.02 8.71 17.81
N GLU A 534 -22.40 8.76 16.63
CA GLU A 534 -22.80 9.63 15.52
C GLU A 534 -24.21 9.29 15.01
N TRP A 535 -24.54 7.99 14.99
CA TRP A 535 -25.78 7.50 14.34
C TRP A 535 -26.81 6.92 15.29
N CYS A 536 -26.43 6.60 16.53
CA CYS A 536 -27.29 5.94 17.50
C CYS A 536 -27.40 6.72 18.83
N GLU A 537 -28.56 6.62 19.48
CA GLU A 537 -28.72 6.99 20.87
C GLU A 537 -28.15 5.86 21.75
N VAL A 538 -27.07 6.13 22.49
CA VAL A 538 -26.34 5.11 23.24
C VAL A 538 -26.42 5.38 24.74
N GLU A 539 -26.81 4.38 25.52
CA GLU A 539 -26.65 4.39 26.97
C GLU A 539 -25.36 3.65 27.34
N ILE A 540 -24.50 4.28 28.14
CA ILE A 540 -23.21 3.72 28.54
C ILE A 540 -23.03 3.73 30.06
N THR A 541 -22.23 2.79 30.55
CA THR A 541 -21.59 2.87 31.86
C THR A 541 -20.10 3.12 31.67
N ASP A 542 -19.62 4.27 32.17
CA ASP A 542 -18.22 4.69 32.08
C ASP A 542 -17.43 4.24 33.33
N TYR A 543 -16.37 3.46 33.11
CA TYR A 543 -15.46 2.97 34.15
C TYR A 543 -14.13 3.77 34.20
N GLY A 544 -14.12 4.99 33.65
CA GLY A 544 -12.97 5.87 33.61
C GLY A 544 -11.86 5.31 32.73
N GLU A 545 -10.65 5.18 33.29
CA GLU A 545 -9.48 4.67 32.54
C GLU A 545 -9.67 3.23 32.03
N ARG A 546 -10.63 2.47 32.56
CA ARG A 546 -10.92 1.11 32.08
C ARG A 546 -11.75 1.08 30.79
N GLY A 547 -12.31 2.22 30.38
CA GLY A 547 -13.17 2.34 29.19
C GLY A 547 -14.65 2.31 29.54
N ILE A 548 -15.47 2.10 28.51
CA ILE A 548 -16.93 2.13 28.60
C ILE A 548 -17.53 0.76 28.31
N ILE A 549 -18.74 0.54 28.83
CA ILE A 549 -19.63 -0.55 28.41
C ILE A 549 -20.88 0.09 27.81
N VAL A 550 -21.26 -0.36 26.61
CA VAL A 550 -22.52 0.04 25.97
C VAL A 550 -23.65 -0.83 26.52
N GLU A 551 -24.60 -0.21 27.22
CA GLU A 551 -25.74 -0.90 27.82
C GLU A 551 -26.95 -0.95 26.89
N SER A 552 -27.11 0.10 26.07
CA SER A 552 -28.23 0.20 25.14
C SER A 552 -27.85 0.95 23.87
N ILE A 553 -28.43 0.52 22.75
CA ILE A 553 -28.35 1.20 21.45
C ILE A 553 -29.79 1.41 20.98
N ASN A 554 -30.17 2.66 20.71
CA ASN A 554 -31.52 3.08 20.31
C ASN A 554 -32.62 2.54 21.25
N GLY A 555 -32.36 2.58 22.56
CA GLY A 555 -33.30 2.17 23.61
C GLY A 555 -33.38 0.65 23.84
N LEU A 556 -32.62 -0.16 23.12
CA LEU A 556 -32.59 -1.62 23.29
C LEU A 556 -31.44 -2.04 24.21
N LYS A 557 -31.78 -2.55 25.40
CA LYS A 557 -30.82 -3.07 26.38
C LYS A 557 -30.44 -4.51 26.07
N LYS A 558 -29.16 -4.75 25.77
CA LYS A 558 -28.61 -6.05 25.40
C LYS A 558 -27.14 -6.16 25.82
N ASN A 559 -26.58 -7.36 25.69
CA ASN A 559 -25.14 -7.55 25.78
C ASN A 559 -24.52 -7.20 24.42
N TRP A 560 -24.16 -5.93 24.27
CA TRP A 560 -23.57 -5.41 23.05
C TRP A 560 -22.09 -5.78 22.95
N LEU A 561 -21.72 -6.43 21.84
CA LEU A 561 -20.34 -6.69 21.46
C LEU A 561 -20.02 -5.88 20.22
N TYR A 562 -18.76 -5.47 20.09
CA TYR A 562 -18.29 -4.75 18.91
C TYR A 562 -17.07 -5.43 18.31
N SER A 563 -16.96 -5.34 16.99
CA SER A 563 -15.81 -5.75 16.18
C SER A 563 -15.44 -4.62 15.22
N VAL A 564 -14.20 -4.62 14.78
CA VAL A 564 -13.72 -3.75 13.69
C VAL A 564 -13.06 -4.65 12.66
N ASN A 565 -13.52 -4.57 11.40
CA ASN A 565 -13.09 -5.44 10.30
C ASN A 565 -13.14 -6.93 10.68
N ASP A 566 -14.26 -7.37 11.27
CA ASP A 566 -14.53 -8.74 11.77
C ASP A 566 -13.62 -9.22 12.92
N GLU A 567 -12.75 -8.36 13.46
CA GLU A 567 -11.88 -8.67 14.59
C GLU A 567 -12.39 -8.03 15.88
N SER A 568 -12.33 -8.77 17.00
CA SER A 568 -12.62 -8.25 18.34
C SER A 568 -11.38 -7.55 18.90
N PRO A 569 -11.34 -6.21 19.05
CA PRO A 569 -10.09 -5.51 19.31
C PRO A 569 -9.48 -5.70 20.72
N GLY A 570 -10.17 -6.39 21.63
CA GLY A 570 -9.69 -6.65 22.99
C GLY A 570 -9.58 -5.41 23.89
N VAL A 571 -9.95 -4.22 23.39
CA VAL A 571 -9.99 -2.96 24.12
C VAL A 571 -11.41 -2.39 24.16
N SER A 572 -11.65 -1.32 24.92
CA SER A 572 -12.94 -0.61 24.93
C SER A 572 -13.16 0.16 23.63
N ALA A 573 -14.39 0.23 23.12
CA ALA A 573 -14.73 0.97 21.90
C ALA A 573 -14.35 2.46 21.94
N LYS A 574 -14.37 3.09 23.13
CA LYS A 574 -13.89 4.47 23.37
C LYS A 574 -12.37 4.65 23.27
N LYS A 575 -11.61 3.55 23.14
CA LYS A 575 -10.14 3.57 23.02
C LYS A 575 -9.68 3.19 21.62
N TYR A 576 -10.43 2.36 20.91
CA TYR A 576 -10.03 1.90 19.58
C TYR A 576 -10.25 3.01 18.55
N ASN A 577 -9.16 3.65 18.09
CA ASN A 577 -9.22 4.62 17.00
C ASN A 577 -9.26 3.90 15.65
N LEU A 578 -10.23 4.31 14.83
CA LEU A 578 -10.47 3.83 13.48
C LEU A 578 -9.46 4.42 12.50
N ARG A 579 -9.40 3.83 11.31
CA ARG A 579 -8.64 4.24 10.13
C ARG A 579 -9.58 4.40 8.94
N ASP A 580 -9.10 5.05 7.88
CA ASP A 580 -9.87 5.21 6.66
C ASP A 580 -10.34 3.86 6.12
N GLY A 581 -11.65 3.73 5.86
CA GLY A 581 -12.27 2.53 5.31
C GLY A 581 -12.64 1.44 6.32
N ASP A 582 -12.47 1.65 7.63
CA ASP A 582 -12.83 0.67 8.65
C ASP A 582 -14.33 0.36 8.69
N ILE A 583 -14.66 -0.90 8.98
CA ILE A 583 -16.02 -1.40 9.20
C ILE A 583 -16.18 -1.72 10.69
N VAL A 584 -17.06 -0.98 11.37
CA VAL A 584 -17.41 -1.20 12.78
C VAL A 584 -18.73 -1.96 12.84
N GLU A 585 -18.75 -3.12 13.47
CA GLU A 585 -19.98 -3.88 13.69
C GLU A 585 -20.32 -3.95 15.18
N TRP A 586 -21.61 -3.81 15.50
CA TRP A 586 -22.17 -4.01 16.84
C TRP A 586 -23.27 -5.08 16.80
N THR A 587 -23.12 -6.13 17.59
CA THR A 587 -24.07 -7.25 17.65
C THR A 587 -24.70 -7.34 19.03
N GLY A 588 -26.02 -7.36 19.08
CA GLY A 588 -26.79 -7.49 20.32
C GLY A 588 -27.10 -8.95 20.66
N GLY A 589 -26.37 -9.51 21.63
CA GLY A 589 -26.58 -10.87 22.14
C GLY A 589 -27.84 -11.09 22.99
#